data_AF-A0A2M9MAV4-F1
#
_entry.id   AF-A0A2M9MAV4-F1
#
_cell.length_a   1.000
_cell.length_b   1.000
_cell.length_c   1.000
_cell.angle_alpha   90.00
_cell.angle_beta   90.00
_cell.angle_gamma   90.00
#
_symmetry.space_group_name_H-M   'P 1'
#
loop_
_entity.id
_entity.type
_entity.pdbx_description
1 polymer ?
#
loop_
_entity_poly.entity_id
_entity_poly.type
_entity_poly.pdbx_seq_one_letter_code
_entity_poly.pdbx_strand_id
1 'polypeptide(L)'
;MNPRETAALLRLLAALDGRLRRAMTDPQQAARTIDEWNEATVHIPAATADGTWDVMHAVRRFYEQQRGDHTARYFAYEPHHLLAAWADHRGSRMERHTDPVPAADPDNEAAYRAELAATRTAVATGQSAPAPLRQAIDPAGQRQIEAMTDRLAASSYLPEKAAQELAAFRPRRAERETALRKGEPDPLDQVCTWCGAGKGEPCRGGFRPRGKGRAVRVKPHPCRIDAAHTALKEAS
;
A
#
# COMPACT_ATOMS: atom_id res chain seq x y z
N MET A 1 4.80 -21.18 21.01
CA MET A 1 5.29 -20.88 22.36
C MET A 1 5.66 -22.21 22.99
N ASN A 2 6.63 -22.22 23.90
CA ASN A 2 6.89 -23.44 24.68
C ASN A 2 5.92 -23.54 25.88
N PRO A 3 5.77 -24.71 26.52
CA PRO A 3 4.83 -24.88 27.63
C PRO A 3 5.05 -23.94 28.82
N ARG A 4 6.30 -23.52 29.06
CA ARG A 4 6.64 -22.58 30.13
C ARG A 4 6.13 -21.17 29.83
N GLU A 5 6.26 -20.72 28.58
CA GLU A 5 5.71 -19.44 28.10
C GLU A 5 4.18 -19.45 28.19
N THR A 6 3.53 -20.53 27.77
CA THR A 6 2.08 -20.69 27.87
C THR A 6 1.61 -20.64 29.33
N ALA A 7 2.30 -21.32 30.24
CA ALA A 7 1.97 -21.26 31.67
C ALA A 7 2.13 -19.86 32.26
N ALA A 8 3.18 -19.12 31.85
CA ALA A 8 3.37 -17.73 32.25
C ALA A 8 2.26 -16.82 31.74
N LEU A 9 1.83 -17.01 30.48
CA LEU A 9 0.69 -16.31 29.89
C LEU A 9 -0.61 -16.58 30.65
N LEU A 10 -0.93 -17.85 30.93
CA LEU A 10 -2.13 -18.22 31.68
C LEU A 10 -2.14 -17.62 33.09
N ARG A 11 -0.99 -17.62 33.77
CA ARG A 11 -0.84 -16.97 35.08
C ARG A 11 -1.13 -15.47 35.01
N LEU A 12 -0.63 -14.78 33.99
CA LEU A 12 -0.92 -13.36 33.77
C LEU A 12 -2.41 -13.14 33.49
N LEU A 13 -3.01 -13.92 32.58
CA LEU A 13 -4.41 -13.77 32.24
C LEU A 13 -5.31 -13.99 33.46
N ALA A 14 -4.98 -14.94 34.34
CA ALA A 14 -5.67 -15.13 35.62
C ALA A 14 -5.49 -13.95 36.61
N ALA A 15 -4.38 -13.21 36.51
CA ALA A 15 -4.19 -11.99 37.28
C ALA A 15 -5.10 -10.85 36.76
N LEU A 16 -5.28 -10.77 35.44
CA LEU A 16 -6.10 -9.75 34.77
C LEU A 16 -7.60 -10.06 34.79
N ASP A 17 -7.99 -11.34 34.79
CA ASP A 17 -9.38 -11.78 34.63
C ASP A 17 -9.79 -12.82 35.69
N GLY A 18 -10.71 -12.43 36.56
CA GLY A 18 -11.22 -13.29 37.63
C GLY A 18 -12.01 -14.51 37.14
N ARG A 19 -12.47 -14.55 35.88
CA ARG A 19 -13.11 -15.74 35.30
C ARG A 19 -12.08 -16.83 35.04
N LEU A 20 -10.96 -16.47 34.40
CA LEU A 20 -9.87 -17.42 34.16
C LEU A 20 -9.26 -17.89 35.48
N ARG A 21 -9.09 -16.98 36.46
CA ARG A 21 -8.62 -17.34 37.80
C ARG A 21 -9.47 -18.42 38.47
N ARG A 22 -10.80 -18.33 38.36
CA ARG A 22 -11.74 -19.31 38.92
C ARG A 22 -11.66 -20.65 38.20
N ALA A 23 -11.50 -20.64 36.88
CA ALA A 23 -11.34 -21.86 36.08
C ALA A 23 -10.06 -22.63 36.46
N MET A 24 -9.01 -21.92 36.89
CA MET A 24 -7.72 -22.50 37.28
C MET A 24 -7.67 -23.01 38.73
N THR A 25 -8.76 -22.89 39.52
CA THR A 25 -8.80 -23.35 40.92
C THR A 25 -8.95 -24.87 41.04
N ASP A 26 -9.64 -25.50 40.09
CA ASP A 26 -9.75 -26.97 40.03
C ASP A 26 -8.53 -27.57 39.31
N PRO A 27 -7.73 -28.45 39.94
CA PRO A 27 -6.53 -29.00 39.34
C PRO A 27 -6.78 -29.77 38.02
N GLN A 28 -7.91 -30.48 37.89
CA GLN A 28 -8.21 -31.23 36.67
C GLN A 28 -8.58 -30.29 35.52
N GLN A 29 -9.43 -29.29 35.79
CA GLN A 29 -9.76 -28.26 34.81
C GLN A 29 -8.52 -27.44 34.41
N ALA A 30 -7.67 -27.08 35.37
CA ALA A 30 -6.44 -26.34 35.11
C ALA A 30 -5.49 -27.11 34.18
N ALA A 31 -5.30 -28.42 34.42
CA ALA A 31 -4.49 -29.26 33.56
C ALA A 31 -5.02 -29.29 32.11
N ARG A 32 -6.32 -29.53 31.93
CA ARG A 32 -6.96 -29.50 30.60
C ARG A 32 -6.78 -28.17 29.90
N THR A 33 -7.01 -27.06 30.60
CA THR A 33 -6.83 -25.72 30.04
C THR A 33 -5.38 -25.45 29.65
N ILE A 34 -4.40 -25.91 30.43
CA ILE A 34 -2.98 -25.79 30.05
C ILE A 34 -2.68 -26.58 28.77
N ASP A 35 -3.18 -27.81 28.65
CA ASP A 35 -2.96 -28.64 27.46
C ASP A 35 -3.59 -28.03 26.21
N GLU A 36 -4.85 -27.59 26.30
CA GLU A 36 -5.56 -26.89 25.21
C GLU A 36 -4.80 -25.63 24.75
N TRP A 37 -4.31 -24.83 25.70
CA TRP A 37 -3.53 -23.64 25.37
C TRP A 37 -2.16 -23.98 24.77
N ASN A 38 -1.49 -25.03 25.24
CA ASN A 38 -0.23 -25.48 24.68
C ASN A 38 -0.39 -25.91 23.22
N GLU A 39 -1.42 -26.69 22.93
CA GLU A 39 -1.74 -27.12 21.57
C GLU A 39 -2.08 -25.93 20.67
N ALA A 40 -2.97 -25.06 21.13
CA ALA A 40 -3.43 -23.91 20.33
C ALA A 40 -2.31 -22.89 20.04
N THR A 41 -1.31 -22.77 20.92
CA THR A 41 -0.29 -21.71 20.83
C THR A 41 1.09 -22.20 20.40
N VAL A 42 1.25 -23.49 20.07
CA VAL A 42 2.54 -24.07 19.69
C VAL A 42 3.21 -23.32 18.53
N HIS A 43 2.42 -22.85 17.55
CA HIS A 43 2.90 -22.15 16.35
C HIS A 43 2.99 -20.61 16.50
N ILE A 44 2.65 -20.06 17.66
CA ILE A 44 2.68 -18.62 17.92
C ILE A 44 3.96 -18.31 18.70
N PRO A 45 4.86 -17.44 18.24
CA PRO A 45 6.00 -17.05 19.06
C PRO A 45 5.56 -16.17 20.24
N ALA A 46 6.22 -16.28 21.40
CA ALA A 46 5.96 -15.37 22.53
C ALA A 46 6.31 -13.92 22.17
N ALA A 47 7.45 -13.74 21.53
CA ALA A 47 7.89 -12.51 20.88
C ALA A 47 8.66 -12.86 19.61
N THR A 48 8.68 -11.94 18.65
CA THR A 48 9.46 -12.08 17.41
C THR A 48 10.85 -11.47 17.58
N ALA A 49 11.83 -11.97 16.83
CA ALA A 49 13.21 -11.50 16.92
C ALA A 49 13.36 -10.01 16.55
N ASP A 50 12.49 -9.50 15.69
CA ASP A 50 12.46 -8.08 15.28
C ASP A 50 11.64 -7.19 16.23
N GLY A 51 11.07 -7.75 17.30
CA GLY A 51 10.30 -7.02 18.31
C GLY A 51 8.95 -6.45 17.83
N THR A 52 8.51 -6.81 16.62
CA THR A 52 7.25 -6.28 16.05
C THR A 52 6.00 -6.99 16.57
N TRP A 53 6.20 -8.13 17.25
CA TRP A 53 5.18 -8.92 17.92
C TRP A 53 5.60 -9.30 19.33
N ASP A 54 4.65 -9.16 20.24
CA ASP A 54 4.70 -9.60 21.63
C ASP A 54 3.28 -10.02 22.05
N VAL A 55 3.13 -11.25 22.56
CA VAL A 55 1.86 -11.78 23.08
C VAL A 55 1.28 -10.86 24.16
N MET A 56 2.12 -10.26 25.00
CA MET A 56 1.70 -9.33 26.05
C MET A 56 1.00 -8.11 25.48
N HIS A 57 1.49 -7.59 24.35
CA HIS A 57 0.88 -6.47 23.67
C HIS A 57 -0.49 -6.85 23.10
N ALA A 58 -0.61 -8.06 22.53
CA ALA A 58 -1.89 -8.58 22.02
C ALA A 58 -2.92 -8.78 23.13
N VAL A 59 -2.52 -9.35 24.27
CA VAL A 59 -3.38 -9.50 25.46
C VAL A 59 -3.83 -8.16 26.00
N ARG A 60 -2.87 -7.23 26.17
CA ARG A 60 -3.16 -5.88 26.66
C ARG A 60 -4.15 -5.17 25.75
N ARG A 61 -3.94 -5.24 24.44
CA ARG A 61 -4.86 -4.68 23.43
C ARG A 61 -6.27 -5.25 23.55
N PHE A 62 -6.43 -6.54 23.82
CA PHE A 62 -7.77 -7.13 24.03
C PHE A 62 -8.50 -6.51 25.22
N TYR A 63 -7.81 -6.36 26.36
CA TYR A 63 -8.42 -5.79 27.57
C TYR A 63 -8.57 -4.26 27.53
N GLU A 64 -7.70 -3.55 26.81
CA GLU A 64 -7.70 -2.08 26.73
C GLU A 64 -8.58 -1.51 25.60
N GLN A 65 -9.12 -2.34 24.71
CA GLN A 65 -9.80 -1.83 23.51
C GLN A 65 -11.00 -0.92 23.86
N GLN A 66 -10.88 0.36 23.48
CA GLN A 66 -11.86 1.44 23.70
C GLN A 66 -12.69 1.78 22.43
N ARG A 67 -12.61 0.99 21.35
CA ARG A 67 -13.25 1.31 20.06
C ARG A 67 -14.60 0.61 19.85
N GLY A 68 -15.41 0.50 20.91
CA GLY A 68 -16.75 -0.09 20.85
C GLY A 68 -16.80 -1.62 20.86
N ASP A 69 -15.64 -2.30 20.77
CA ASP A 69 -15.53 -3.72 21.09
C ASP A 69 -15.50 -3.90 22.62
N HIS A 70 -16.55 -4.50 23.16
CA HIS A 70 -16.70 -4.79 24.58
C HIS A 70 -16.57 -6.29 24.87
N THR A 71 -15.97 -7.07 23.97
CA THR A 71 -15.83 -8.53 24.11
C THR A 71 -15.22 -8.91 25.47
N ALA A 72 -14.16 -8.22 25.89
CA ALA A 72 -13.50 -8.47 27.19
C ALA A 72 -14.44 -8.29 28.40
N ARG A 73 -15.53 -7.51 28.29
CA ARG A 73 -16.54 -7.34 29.35
C ARG A 73 -17.38 -8.60 29.54
N TYR A 74 -17.65 -9.34 28.46
CA TYR A 74 -18.58 -10.47 28.47
C TYR A 74 -17.86 -11.81 28.45
N PHE A 75 -16.72 -11.89 27.78
CA PHE A 75 -15.95 -13.12 27.60
C PHE A 75 -14.54 -12.99 28.16
N ALA A 76 -14.00 -14.09 28.68
CA ALA A 76 -12.60 -14.18 29.09
C ALA A 76 -11.71 -14.26 27.85
N TYR A 77 -10.44 -13.94 28.00
CA TYR A 77 -9.47 -14.18 26.93
C TYR A 77 -9.34 -15.70 26.69
N GLU A 78 -9.45 -16.08 25.42
CA GLU A 78 -9.38 -17.47 24.95
C GLU A 78 -8.32 -17.63 23.85
N PRO A 79 -7.83 -18.86 23.58
CA PRO A 79 -6.79 -19.09 22.58
C PRO A 79 -7.10 -18.53 21.19
N HIS A 80 -8.37 -18.56 20.78
CA HIS A 80 -8.80 -18.08 19.46
C HIS A 80 -8.52 -16.58 19.27
N HIS A 81 -8.56 -15.77 20.34
CA HIS A 81 -8.24 -14.35 20.27
C HIS A 81 -6.76 -14.13 19.95
N LEU A 82 -5.87 -14.95 20.54
CA LEU A 82 -4.44 -14.88 20.26
C LEU A 82 -4.12 -15.39 18.86
N LEU A 83 -4.78 -16.46 18.42
CA LEU A 83 -4.68 -16.98 17.07
C LEU A 83 -5.08 -15.94 16.03
N ALA A 84 -6.19 -15.22 16.25
CA ALA A 84 -6.64 -14.15 15.37
C ALA A 84 -5.62 -12.99 15.33
N ALA A 85 -5.17 -12.52 16.49
CA ALA A 85 -4.17 -11.46 16.57
C ALA A 85 -2.85 -11.85 15.87
N TRP A 86 -2.41 -13.10 16.03
CA TRP A 86 -1.22 -13.61 15.36
C TRP A 86 -1.42 -13.75 13.85
N ALA A 87 -2.59 -14.21 13.40
CA ALA A 87 -2.90 -14.32 11.98
C ALA A 87 -2.87 -12.96 11.27
N ASP A 88 -3.45 -11.93 11.89
CA ASP A 88 -3.41 -10.55 11.39
C ASP A 88 -1.97 -10.03 11.33
N HIS A 89 -1.20 -10.23 12.41
CA HIS A 89 0.20 -9.82 12.44
C HIS A 89 1.02 -10.54 11.36
N ARG A 90 0.88 -11.86 11.23
CA ARG A 90 1.54 -12.68 10.21
C ARG A 90 1.19 -12.23 8.80
N GLY A 91 -0.09 -11.93 8.53
CA GLY A 91 -0.52 -11.38 7.25
C GLY A 91 0.20 -10.07 6.93
N SER A 92 0.24 -9.16 7.90
CA SER A 92 0.96 -7.89 7.79
C SER A 92 2.47 -8.06 7.59
N ARG A 93 3.10 -9.06 8.22
CA ARG A 93 4.52 -9.40 7.97
C ARG A 93 4.75 -9.84 6.54
N MET A 94 3.90 -10.74 6.04
CA MET A 94 4.00 -11.27 4.68
C MET A 94 3.74 -10.21 3.62
N GLU A 95 2.81 -9.28 3.87
CA GLU A 95 2.54 -8.14 2.98
C GLU A 95 3.76 -7.22 2.81
N ARG A 96 4.56 -7.04 3.87
CA ARG A 96 5.80 -6.25 3.81
C ARG A 96 6.99 -7.01 3.21
N HIS A 97 6.90 -8.33 3.11
CA HIS A 97 8.00 -9.16 2.66
C HIS A 97 8.07 -9.20 1.14
N THR A 98 9.25 -8.94 0.60
CA THR A 98 9.60 -9.28 -0.78
C THR A 98 10.52 -10.49 -0.77
N ASP A 99 10.20 -11.52 -1.57
CA ASP A 99 11.07 -12.68 -1.69
C ASP A 99 12.42 -12.27 -2.28
N PRO A 100 13.55 -12.63 -1.64
CA PRO A 100 14.86 -12.47 -2.25
C PRO A 100 15.01 -13.44 -3.44
N VAL A 101 15.95 -13.15 -4.33
CA VAL A 101 16.41 -14.13 -5.32
C VAL A 101 17.08 -15.29 -4.55
N PRO A 102 16.58 -16.53 -4.66
CA PRO A 102 17.22 -17.70 -4.06
C PRO A 102 18.66 -17.88 -4.52
N ALA A 103 19.49 -18.45 -3.65
CA ALA A 103 20.85 -18.87 -4.02
C ALA A 103 20.85 -20.15 -4.88
N ALA A 104 19.78 -20.96 -4.78
CA ALA A 104 19.58 -22.12 -5.64
C ALA A 104 19.55 -21.76 -7.13
N ASP A 105 20.09 -22.65 -7.95
CA ASP A 105 20.06 -22.56 -9.40
C ASP A 105 18.61 -22.43 -9.91
N PRO A 106 18.25 -21.39 -10.67
CA PRO A 106 16.90 -21.23 -11.23
C PRO A 106 16.50 -22.37 -12.17
N ASP A 107 17.45 -23.08 -12.78
CA ASP A 107 17.17 -24.24 -13.62
C ASP A 107 16.86 -25.51 -12.79
N ASN A 108 17.14 -25.49 -11.48
CA ASN A 108 16.72 -26.51 -10.53
C ASN A 108 15.45 -26.08 -9.77
N GLU A 109 14.30 -26.25 -10.41
CA GLU A 109 13.00 -25.81 -9.89
C GLU A 109 12.73 -26.31 -8.45
N ALA A 110 13.07 -27.56 -8.15
CA ALA A 110 12.79 -28.15 -6.84
C ALA A 110 13.57 -27.46 -5.72
N ALA A 111 14.86 -27.22 -5.92
CA ALA A 111 15.71 -26.51 -4.95
C ALA A 111 15.26 -25.05 -4.81
N TYR A 112 14.99 -24.38 -5.93
CA TYR A 112 14.55 -22.99 -5.96
C TYR A 112 13.25 -22.77 -5.19
N ARG A 113 12.24 -23.64 -5.40
CA ARG A 113 10.95 -23.55 -4.70
C ARG A 113 11.08 -23.88 -3.21
N ALA A 114 11.94 -24.83 -2.85
CA ALA A 114 12.16 -25.18 -1.45
C ALA A 114 12.77 -24.00 -0.66
N GLU A 115 13.73 -23.29 -1.25
CA GLU A 115 14.36 -22.13 -0.62
C GLU A 115 13.37 -20.96 -0.42
N LEU A 116 12.54 -20.67 -1.43
CA LEU A 116 11.46 -19.69 -1.31
C LEU A 116 10.46 -20.05 -0.21
N ALA A 117 10.01 -21.31 -0.18
CA ALA A 117 9.06 -21.79 0.83
C ALA A 117 9.64 -21.71 2.25
N ALA A 118 10.92 -22.07 2.41
CA ALA A 118 11.62 -21.96 3.68
C ALA A 118 11.72 -20.50 4.15
N THR A 119 12.10 -19.59 3.25
CA THR A 119 12.22 -18.14 3.55
C THR A 119 10.88 -17.56 3.98
N ARG A 120 9.82 -17.82 3.20
CA ARG A 120 8.46 -17.36 3.53
C ARG A 120 7.97 -17.93 4.85
N THR A 121 8.26 -19.20 5.14
CA THR A 121 7.89 -19.85 6.40
C THR A 121 8.60 -19.21 7.59
N ALA A 122 9.91 -18.93 7.47
CA ALA A 122 10.68 -18.26 8.50
C ALA A 122 10.15 -16.84 8.78
N VAL A 123 9.76 -16.10 7.74
CA VAL A 123 9.15 -14.77 7.90
C VAL A 123 7.77 -14.85 8.52
N ALA A 124 6.92 -15.77 8.03
CA ALA A 124 5.55 -15.97 8.50
C ALA A 124 5.49 -16.43 9.97
N THR A 125 6.47 -17.22 10.42
CA THR A 125 6.57 -17.70 11.81
C THR A 125 7.35 -16.74 12.70
N GLY A 126 7.89 -15.65 12.16
CA GLY A 126 8.61 -14.64 12.92
C GLY A 126 10.03 -15.02 13.31
N GLN A 127 10.59 -16.06 12.70
CA GLN A 127 12.01 -16.46 12.83
C GLN A 127 12.93 -15.48 12.10
N SER A 128 12.45 -14.92 10.98
CA SER A 128 13.17 -13.90 10.20
C SER A 128 12.33 -12.63 10.04
N ALA A 129 13.00 -11.48 9.97
CA ALA A 129 12.37 -10.21 9.65
C ALA A 129 11.94 -10.18 8.17
N PRO A 130 10.84 -9.48 7.80
CA PRO A 130 10.48 -9.27 6.40
C PRO A 130 11.59 -8.52 5.65
N ALA A 131 12.04 -9.05 4.52
CA ALA A 131 12.96 -8.33 3.63
C ALA A 131 12.24 -7.17 2.92
N PRO A 132 12.67 -5.91 3.08
CA PRO A 132 12.01 -4.77 2.46
C PRO A 132 12.45 -4.59 1.00
N LEU A 133 11.49 -4.23 0.13
CA LEU A 133 11.70 -4.00 -1.31
C LEU A 133 12.90 -3.09 -1.63
N ARG A 134 13.18 -2.07 -0.80
CA ARG A 134 14.31 -1.14 -1.00
C ARG A 134 15.69 -1.76 -0.79
N GLN A 135 15.80 -2.88 -0.07
CA GLN A 135 17.04 -3.64 0.07
C GLN A 135 17.19 -4.73 -1.00
N ALA A 136 16.08 -5.14 -1.63
CA ALA A 136 16.10 -6.08 -2.76
C ALA A 136 16.56 -5.43 -4.08
N ILE A 137 16.46 -4.10 -4.19
CA ILE A 137 17.08 -3.32 -5.26
C ILE A 137 18.40 -2.79 -4.72
N ASP A 138 19.50 -3.38 -5.15
CA ASP A 138 20.84 -2.92 -4.80
C ASP A 138 21.05 -1.45 -5.23
N PRO A 139 22.08 -0.76 -4.71
CA PRO A 139 22.34 0.62 -5.08
C PRO A 139 22.55 0.83 -6.59
N ALA A 140 22.93 -0.23 -7.34
CA ALA A 140 23.04 -0.18 -8.79
C ALA A 140 21.67 -0.15 -9.47
N GLY A 141 20.74 -1.01 -9.06
CA GLY A 141 19.37 -1.05 -9.53
C GLY A 141 18.59 0.22 -9.18
N GLN A 142 18.86 0.83 -8.02
CA GLN A 142 18.28 2.13 -7.65
C GLN A 142 18.71 3.23 -8.62
N ARG A 143 20.02 3.33 -8.91
CA ARG A 143 20.54 4.27 -9.91
C ARG A 143 19.99 4.00 -11.30
N GLN A 144 19.76 2.74 -11.64
CA GLN A 144 19.20 2.37 -12.94
C GLN A 144 17.73 2.75 -13.07
N ILE A 145 16.95 2.63 -11.99
CA ILE A 145 15.56 3.10 -11.94
C ILE A 145 15.51 4.63 -11.98
N GLU A 146 16.36 5.33 -11.25
CA GLU A 146 16.48 6.80 -11.32
C GLU A 146 16.82 7.25 -12.75
N ALA A 147 17.84 6.65 -13.37
CA ALA A 147 18.21 6.96 -14.74
C ALA A 147 17.10 6.64 -15.76
N MET A 148 16.32 5.56 -15.54
CA MET A 148 15.15 5.26 -16.35
C MET A 148 14.02 6.26 -16.12
N THR A 149 13.81 6.71 -14.89
CA THR A 149 12.76 7.68 -14.54
C THR A 149 13.05 9.04 -15.13
N ASP A 150 14.30 9.50 -15.07
CA ASP A 150 14.75 10.75 -15.71
C ASP A 150 14.58 10.66 -17.24
N ARG A 151 14.94 9.52 -17.83
CA ARG A 151 14.76 9.28 -19.27
C ARG A 151 13.28 9.24 -19.66
N LEU A 152 12.42 8.64 -18.84
CA LEU A 152 10.98 8.56 -19.06
C LEU A 152 10.33 9.93 -18.88
N ALA A 153 10.75 10.71 -17.88
CA ALA A 153 10.29 12.08 -17.64
C ALA A 153 10.70 13.02 -18.79
N ALA A 154 11.89 12.81 -19.37
CA ALA A 154 12.36 13.53 -20.55
C ALA A 154 11.70 13.06 -21.87
N SER A 155 11.01 11.92 -21.85
CA SER A 155 10.34 11.37 -23.04
C SER A 155 8.84 11.66 -23.02
N SER A 156 8.28 12.03 -24.18
CA SER A 156 6.82 12.06 -24.34
C SER A 156 6.26 10.65 -24.13
N TYR A 157 5.21 10.52 -23.31
CA TYR A 157 4.48 9.25 -23.09
C TYR A 157 4.03 8.58 -24.40
N LEU A 158 3.82 9.38 -25.46
CA LEU A 158 3.48 8.90 -26.79
C LEU A 158 4.68 9.09 -27.74
N PRO A 159 5.21 8.02 -28.36
CA PRO A 159 6.26 8.12 -29.36
C PRO A 159 5.85 9.02 -30.53
N GLU A 160 6.78 9.81 -31.06
CA GLU A 160 6.49 10.82 -32.11
C GLU A 160 5.80 10.22 -33.35
N LYS A 161 6.20 9.01 -33.77
CA LYS A 161 5.56 8.32 -34.89
C LYS A 161 4.08 7.99 -34.60
N ALA A 162 3.79 7.47 -33.42
CA ALA A 162 2.41 7.19 -32.99
C ALA A 162 1.61 8.49 -32.82
N ALA A 163 2.25 9.57 -32.36
CA ALA A 163 1.65 10.89 -32.29
C ALA A 163 1.24 11.40 -33.69
N GLN A 164 2.09 11.23 -34.70
CA GLN A 164 1.80 11.62 -36.09
C GLN A 164 0.67 10.80 -36.71
N GLU A 165 0.68 9.48 -36.54
CA GLU A 165 -0.39 8.59 -37.04
C GLU A 165 -1.75 8.95 -36.42
N LEU A 166 -1.77 9.29 -35.13
CA LEU A 166 -2.99 9.68 -34.44
C LEU A 166 -3.44 11.11 -34.75
N ALA A 167 -2.65 11.94 -35.44
CA ALA A 167 -2.96 13.35 -35.68
C ALA A 167 -4.31 13.55 -36.37
N ALA A 168 -4.67 12.68 -37.32
CA ALA A 168 -5.95 12.71 -38.03
C ALA A 168 -7.15 12.50 -37.09
N PHE A 169 -6.97 11.75 -36.00
CA PHE A 169 -8.02 11.46 -35.01
C PHE A 169 -8.02 12.43 -33.83
N ARG A 170 -6.95 13.22 -33.66
CA ARG A 170 -6.78 14.21 -32.57
C ARG A 170 -6.37 15.60 -33.08
N PRO A 171 -7.06 16.19 -34.08
CA PRO A 171 -6.57 17.37 -34.81
C PRO A 171 -6.20 18.54 -33.89
N ARG A 172 -7.04 18.85 -32.89
CA ARG A 172 -6.76 19.91 -31.91
C ARG A 172 -5.51 19.67 -31.07
N ARG A 173 -5.24 18.42 -30.71
CA ARG A 173 -4.03 18.07 -29.93
C ARG A 173 -2.79 18.12 -30.82
N ALA A 174 -2.90 17.69 -32.07
CA ALA A 174 -1.83 17.79 -33.07
C ALA A 174 -1.47 19.25 -33.40
N GLU A 175 -2.48 20.13 -33.52
CA GLU A 175 -2.29 21.58 -33.70
C GLU A 175 -1.50 22.19 -32.54
N ARG A 176 -1.85 21.87 -31.29
CA ARG A 176 -1.14 22.34 -30.09
C ARG A 176 0.29 21.83 -30.03
N GLU A 177 0.50 20.53 -30.24
CA GLU A 177 1.84 19.94 -30.26
C GLU A 177 2.71 20.58 -31.36
N THR A 178 2.12 20.92 -32.50
CA THR A 178 2.81 21.65 -33.59
C THR A 178 3.14 23.09 -33.20
N ALA A 179 2.20 23.81 -32.59
CA ALA A 179 2.40 25.18 -32.12
C ALA A 179 3.51 25.24 -31.05
N LEU A 180 3.48 24.32 -30.08
CA LEU A 180 4.52 24.21 -29.04
C LEU A 180 5.91 23.95 -29.63
N ARG A 181 6.03 23.08 -30.64
CA ARG A 181 7.31 22.85 -31.34
C ARG A 181 7.85 24.08 -32.08
N LYS A 182 6.95 24.96 -32.53
CA LYS A 182 7.32 26.25 -33.15
C LYS A 182 7.63 27.35 -32.14
N GLY A 183 7.53 27.05 -30.84
CA GLY A 183 7.65 28.05 -29.79
C GLY A 183 6.47 29.03 -29.75
N GLU A 184 5.33 28.65 -30.33
CA GLU A 184 4.11 29.46 -30.27
C GLU A 184 3.39 29.24 -28.91
N PRO A 185 2.71 30.26 -28.39
CA PRO A 185 2.00 30.14 -27.12
C PRO A 185 0.82 29.16 -27.24
N ASP A 186 0.57 28.37 -26.20
CA ASP A 186 -0.59 27.48 -26.10
C ASP A 186 -1.68 28.09 -25.20
N PRO A 187 -2.75 28.69 -25.77
CA PRO A 187 -3.84 29.25 -24.99
C PRO A 187 -4.49 28.23 -24.04
N LEU A 188 -4.49 26.94 -24.38
CA LEU A 188 -5.18 25.93 -23.57
C LEU A 188 -4.40 25.53 -22.32
N ASP A 189 -3.12 25.89 -22.17
CA ASP A 189 -2.40 25.72 -20.91
C ASP A 189 -2.75 26.80 -19.86
N GLN A 190 -3.46 27.84 -20.26
CA GLN A 190 -3.94 28.89 -19.35
C GLN A 190 -5.38 28.62 -18.92
N VAL A 191 -5.78 29.06 -17.73
CA VAL A 191 -7.21 29.03 -17.32
C VAL A 191 -7.93 30.21 -17.99
N CYS A 192 -9.11 29.97 -18.56
CA CYS A 192 -9.88 31.06 -19.17
C CYS A 192 -10.66 31.84 -18.12
N THR A 193 -10.24 33.06 -17.82
CA THR A 193 -10.93 33.95 -16.86
C THR A 193 -12.34 34.36 -17.29
N TRP A 194 -12.66 34.32 -18.60
CA TRP A 194 -13.98 34.71 -19.11
C TRP A 194 -15.05 33.61 -19.00
N CYS A 195 -14.73 32.36 -19.38
CA CYS A 195 -15.69 31.24 -19.34
C CYS A 195 -15.43 30.21 -18.24
N GLY A 196 -14.34 30.34 -17.48
CA GLY A 196 -13.93 29.39 -16.45
C GLY A 196 -13.41 28.05 -16.98
N ALA A 197 -13.15 27.91 -18.28
CA ALA A 197 -12.60 26.66 -18.83
C ALA A 197 -11.20 26.37 -18.25
N GLY A 198 -11.04 25.17 -17.70
CA GLY A 198 -9.80 24.71 -17.09
C GLY A 198 -8.68 24.48 -18.10
N LYS A 199 -7.47 24.19 -17.60
CA LYS A 199 -6.32 23.81 -18.45
C LYS A 199 -6.66 22.58 -19.29
N GLY A 200 -6.28 22.60 -20.57
CA GLY A 200 -6.58 21.55 -21.54
C GLY A 200 -8.03 21.54 -22.06
N GLU A 201 -8.97 22.24 -21.42
CA GLU A 201 -10.36 22.30 -21.88
C GLU A 201 -10.58 23.46 -22.87
N PRO A 202 -11.32 23.23 -23.98
CA PRO A 202 -11.64 24.30 -24.92
C PRO A 202 -12.58 25.33 -24.30
N CYS A 203 -12.49 26.58 -24.76
CA CYS A 203 -13.38 27.64 -24.33
C CYS A 203 -14.85 27.32 -24.64
N ARG A 204 -15.75 27.72 -23.74
CA ARG A 204 -17.19 27.51 -23.86
C ARG A 204 -17.89 28.83 -24.20
N GLY A 205 -18.86 28.80 -25.12
CA GLY A 205 -19.64 29.97 -25.52
C GLY A 205 -20.74 30.36 -24.53
N GLY A 206 -21.61 31.28 -24.96
CA GLY A 206 -22.82 31.66 -24.23
C GLY A 206 -23.81 30.51 -24.07
N PHE A 207 -24.72 30.66 -23.11
CA PHE A 207 -25.80 29.71 -22.84
C PHE A 207 -26.74 29.62 -24.06
N ARG A 208 -27.04 28.41 -24.52
CA ARG A 208 -28.00 28.22 -25.62
C ARG A 208 -29.43 28.29 -25.09
N PRO A 209 -30.36 28.99 -25.77
CA PRO A 209 -31.78 28.86 -25.46
C PRO A 209 -32.18 27.39 -25.67
N ARG A 210 -32.84 26.77 -24.69
CA ARG A 210 -33.22 25.33 -24.58
C ARG A 210 -32.25 24.38 -23.82
N GLY A 211 -31.37 24.90 -22.97
CA GLY A 211 -30.77 24.10 -21.88
C GLY A 211 -29.74 23.03 -22.26
N LYS A 212 -29.37 22.89 -23.54
CA LYS A 212 -28.38 21.90 -24.03
C LYS A 212 -26.91 22.37 -23.88
N GLY A 213 -26.57 22.92 -22.72
CA GLY A 213 -25.20 23.31 -22.37
C GLY A 213 -24.62 24.49 -23.17
N ARG A 214 -23.33 24.79 -22.90
CA ARG A 214 -22.55 25.82 -23.60
C ARG A 214 -21.83 25.20 -24.80
N ALA A 215 -21.93 25.82 -25.98
CA ALA A 215 -21.23 25.35 -27.17
C ALA A 215 -19.70 25.42 -26.97
N VAL A 216 -18.96 24.41 -27.41
CA VAL A 216 -17.50 24.50 -27.48
C VAL A 216 -17.12 25.47 -28.61
N ARG A 217 -16.30 26.47 -28.29
CA ARG A 217 -15.78 27.42 -29.29
C ARG A 217 -14.64 26.78 -30.07
N VAL A 218 -14.55 27.16 -31.35
CA VAL A 218 -13.44 26.77 -32.23
C VAL A 218 -12.17 27.56 -31.87
N LYS A 219 -12.31 28.87 -31.58
CA LYS A 219 -11.21 29.74 -31.17
C LYS A 219 -11.27 30.04 -29.65
N PRO A 220 -10.13 30.02 -28.93
CA PRO A 220 -10.05 30.48 -27.54
C PRO A 220 -10.54 31.93 -27.37
N HIS A 221 -10.85 32.33 -26.13
CA HIS A 221 -11.19 33.73 -25.84
C HIS A 221 -9.92 34.59 -25.87
N PRO A 222 -10.00 35.87 -26.29
CA PRO A 222 -8.86 36.78 -26.34
C PRO A 222 -8.05 36.80 -25.03
N CYS A 223 -8.74 36.90 -23.88
CA CYS A 223 -8.10 36.90 -22.56
C CYS A 223 -7.20 35.68 -22.29
N ARG A 224 -7.50 34.53 -22.91
CA ARG A 224 -6.73 33.29 -22.76
C ARG A 224 -5.54 33.25 -23.72
N ILE A 225 -5.68 33.86 -24.90
CA ILE A 225 -4.60 34.04 -25.88
C ILE A 225 -3.57 35.00 -25.29
N ASP A 226 -4.02 36.15 -24.78
CA ASP A 226 -3.16 37.16 -24.16
C ASP A 226 -2.38 36.59 -22.98
N ALA A 227 -3.05 35.83 -22.09
CA ALA A 227 -2.39 35.15 -20.98
C ALA A 227 -1.29 34.18 -21.44
N ALA A 228 -1.51 33.45 -22.53
CA ALA A 228 -0.51 32.52 -23.05
C ALA A 228 0.67 33.24 -23.70
N HIS A 229 0.44 34.37 -24.38
CA HIS A 229 1.52 35.23 -24.87
C HIS A 229 2.34 35.85 -23.74
N THR A 230 1.70 36.26 -22.64
CA THR A 230 2.41 36.78 -21.46
C THR A 230 3.26 35.68 -20.83
N ALA A 231 2.70 34.50 -20.58
CA ALA A 231 3.44 33.38 -20.01
C ALA A 231 4.64 32.95 -20.86
N LEU A 232 4.51 32.97 -22.20
CA LEU A 232 5.61 32.65 -23.10
C LEU A 232 6.74 33.70 -23.01
N LYS A 233 6.41 34.99 -22.88
CA LYS A 233 7.40 36.06 -22.71
C LYS A 233 8.12 35.99 -21.37
N GLU A 234 7.44 35.57 -20.32
CA GLU A 234 8.03 35.41 -18.98
C GLU A 234 8.96 34.18 -18.90
N ALA A 235 8.74 33.18 -19.76
CA ALA A 235 9.54 31.96 -19.82
C ALA A 235 10.74 32.03 -20.79
N SER A 236 10.85 33.10 -21.60
CA SER A 236 11.94 33.34 -22.57
C SER A 236 13.01 34.26 -21.99
#